data_AF-A0A2M8EJM6-F1
#
_entry.id   AF-A0A2M8EJM6-F1
#
_cell.length_a   1.000
_cell.length_b   1.000
_cell.length_c   1.000
_cell.angle_alpha   90.00
_cell.angle_beta   90.00
_cell.angle_gamma   90.00
#
_symmetry.space_group_name_H-M   'P 1'
#
loop_
_entity.id
_entity.type
_entity.pdbx_description
1 polymer ?
#
loop_
_entity_poly.entity_id
_entity_poly.type
_entity_poly.pdbx_seq_one_letter_code
_entity_poly.pdbx_strand_id
1 'polypeptide(L)'
;MPNPANDTEPPLIDVKVTNPLTYIKRWWNRIIGNEGISLSFRVRPLTALAIAIVVSSLAFGVGQFVLPFSVPFFKPIPEDITLPTPDPWRETAFTGTLQYSQTTGKYYLVTTSSEAIALEVPDNIDLSGFVGRRIFAAGKYNKSARTLVVSDARNTELLPKSPNPLPTVSPSPSESPTPSETPTPE
;
A
#
# COMPACT_ATOMS: atom_id res chain seq x y z
N MET A 1 -42.10 -61.52 23.44
CA MET A 1 -41.81 -60.76 24.68
C MET A 1 -40.74 -61.51 25.45
N PRO A 2 -39.76 -60.91 26.16
CA PRO A 2 -39.37 -59.51 26.33
C PRO A 2 -37.90 -59.22 25.87
N ASN A 3 -37.47 -57.96 26.04
CA ASN A 3 -36.21 -57.34 25.63
C ASN A 3 -35.08 -57.58 26.66
N PRO A 4 -33.81 -57.89 26.29
CA PRO A 4 -32.70 -57.84 27.24
C PRO A 4 -31.95 -56.49 27.17
N ALA A 5 -31.58 -56.06 28.37
CA ALA A 5 -30.94 -54.82 28.77
C ALA A 5 -29.76 -54.36 27.89
N ASN A 6 -29.71 -53.04 27.68
CA ASN A 6 -28.50 -52.32 27.28
C ASN A 6 -27.55 -52.28 28.48
N ASP A 7 -26.43 -52.99 28.37
CA ASP A 7 -25.30 -52.91 29.29
C ASP A 7 -24.74 -51.49 29.32
N THR A 8 -24.95 -50.82 30.45
CA THR A 8 -24.36 -49.51 30.74
C THR A 8 -23.07 -49.76 31.52
N GLU A 9 -21.98 -50.00 30.79
CA GLU A 9 -20.65 -49.97 31.38
C GLU A 9 -20.30 -48.53 31.80
N PRO A 10 -19.78 -48.30 33.03
CA PRO A 10 -19.38 -46.96 33.44
C PRO A 10 -18.14 -46.53 32.64
N PRO A 11 -18.08 -45.30 32.09
CA PRO A 11 -16.94 -44.87 31.30
C PRO A 11 -15.66 -44.84 32.17
N LEU A 12 -14.62 -45.56 31.72
CA LEU A 12 -13.35 -45.73 32.46
C LEU A 12 -12.49 -44.46 32.55
N ILE A 13 -12.86 -43.34 31.90
CA ILE A 13 -12.07 -42.11 31.92
C ILE A 13 -12.98 -40.89 31.94
N ASP A 14 -13.14 -40.27 33.12
CA ASP A 14 -13.76 -38.95 33.26
C ASP A 14 -12.73 -37.88 32.86
N VAL A 15 -12.72 -37.52 31.58
CA VAL A 15 -11.87 -36.44 31.07
C VAL A 15 -12.50 -35.11 31.48
N LYS A 16 -12.19 -34.65 32.69
CA LYS A 16 -12.53 -33.30 33.14
C LYS A 16 -11.68 -32.28 32.40
N VAL A 17 -12.09 -31.92 31.18
CA VAL A 17 -11.50 -30.83 30.40
C VAL A 17 -11.77 -29.53 31.16
N THR A 18 -10.86 -29.18 32.05
CA THR A 18 -10.95 -27.95 32.81
C THR A 18 -10.52 -26.82 31.89
N ASN A 19 -11.48 -26.30 31.12
CA ASN A 19 -11.24 -25.23 30.17
C ASN A 19 -10.83 -23.95 30.93
N PRO A 20 -9.57 -23.49 30.82
CA PRO A 20 -9.06 -22.37 31.60
C PRO A 20 -9.79 -21.05 31.27
N LEU A 21 -10.34 -20.94 30.06
CA LEU A 21 -11.11 -19.77 29.63
C LEU A 21 -12.39 -19.60 30.45
N THR A 22 -13.00 -20.71 30.91
CA THR A 22 -14.21 -20.64 31.73
C THR A 22 -13.94 -20.10 33.13
N TYR A 23 -12.76 -20.38 33.69
CA TYR A 23 -12.32 -19.83 34.97
C TYR A 23 -12.04 -18.33 34.86
N ILE A 24 -11.33 -17.91 33.80
CA ILE A 24 -11.03 -16.49 33.56
C ILE A 24 -12.33 -15.71 33.34
N LYS A 25 -13.28 -16.24 32.55
CA LYS A 25 -14.59 -15.61 32.33
C LYS A 25 -15.39 -15.48 33.63
N ARG A 26 -15.39 -16.51 34.48
CA ARG A 26 -16.05 -16.44 35.81
C ARG A 26 -15.36 -15.43 36.73
N TRP A 27 -14.03 -15.39 36.74
CA TRP A 27 -13.25 -14.42 37.51
C TRP A 27 -13.53 -12.98 37.05
N TRP A 28 -13.61 -12.74 35.75
CA TRP A 28 -13.92 -11.42 35.20
C TRP A 28 -15.36 -10.97 35.51
N ASN A 29 -16.32 -11.89 35.44
CA ASN A 29 -17.70 -11.61 35.85
C ASN A 29 -17.81 -11.28 37.35
N ARG A 30 -16.97 -11.88 38.21
CA ARG A 30 -16.91 -11.51 39.64
C ARG A 30 -16.33 -10.12 39.87
N ILE A 31 -15.30 -9.74 39.10
CA ILE A 31 -14.68 -8.40 39.17
C ILE A 31 -15.66 -7.31 38.75
N ILE A 32 -16.41 -7.53 37.67
CA ILE A 32 -17.38 -6.56 37.15
C ILE A 32 -18.67 -6.55 38.00
N GLY A 33 -19.01 -7.67 38.65
CA GLY A 33 -20.23 -7.84 39.45
C GLY A 33 -20.21 -7.22 40.85
N ASN A 34 -19.23 -6.39 41.21
CA ASN A 34 -19.05 -5.80 42.55
C ASN A 34 -18.98 -6.83 43.70
N GLU A 35 -18.64 -8.10 43.43
CA GLU A 35 -18.24 -9.04 44.49
C GLU A 35 -16.89 -8.57 45.02
N GLY A 36 -16.88 -7.83 46.14
CA GLY A 36 -15.69 -7.18 46.68
C GLY A 36 -14.53 -8.16 46.88
N ILE A 37 -13.56 -8.14 45.96
CA ILE A 37 -12.34 -8.94 46.07
C ILE A 37 -11.35 -8.16 46.95
N SER A 38 -11.14 -8.64 48.17
CA SER A 38 -10.14 -8.08 49.09
C SER A 38 -8.74 -8.61 48.73
N LEU A 39 -8.07 -7.91 47.82
CA LEU A 39 -6.66 -8.18 47.51
C LEU A 39 -5.76 -7.45 48.51
N SER A 40 -5.27 -8.18 49.52
CA SER A 40 -4.26 -7.65 50.45
C SER A 40 -2.86 -8.04 49.98
N PHE A 41 -2.10 -7.06 49.47
CA PHE A 41 -0.71 -7.25 49.09
C PHE A 41 0.21 -6.62 50.13
N ARG A 42 0.96 -7.45 50.85
CA ARG A 42 1.98 -6.98 51.78
C ARG A 42 3.29 -6.75 51.04
N VAL A 43 3.45 -5.54 50.52
CA VAL A 43 4.63 -5.17 49.74
C VAL A 43 5.74 -4.71 50.69
N ARG A 44 6.94 -5.29 50.56
CA ARG A 44 8.12 -4.82 51.27
C ARG A 44 8.70 -3.61 50.52
N PRO A 45 9.34 -2.64 51.19
CA PRO A 45 9.78 -1.40 50.55
C PRO A 45 10.63 -1.64 49.29
N LEU A 46 11.47 -2.67 49.34
CA LEU A 46 12.38 -3.02 48.24
C LEU A 46 11.65 -3.65 47.04
N THR A 47 10.58 -4.41 47.27
CA THR A 47 9.76 -4.97 46.18
C THR A 47 8.84 -3.92 45.56
N ALA A 48 8.39 -2.93 46.32
CA ALA A 48 7.63 -1.79 45.79
C ALA A 48 8.45 -0.99 44.76
N LEU A 49 9.74 -0.78 45.02
CA LEU A 49 10.64 -0.10 44.09
C LEU A 49 10.79 -0.86 42.76
N ALA A 50 11.00 -2.17 42.83
CA ALA A 50 11.11 -3.02 41.65
C ALA A 50 9.82 -3.01 40.81
N ILE A 51 8.66 -3.11 41.47
CA ILE A 51 7.36 -3.05 40.79
C ILE A 51 7.15 -1.67 40.16
N ALA A 52 7.52 -0.59 40.86
CA ALA A 52 7.42 0.76 40.32
C ALA A 52 8.28 0.94 39.06
N ILE A 53 9.51 0.40 39.03
CA ILE A 53 10.39 0.43 37.85
C ILE A 53 9.79 -0.36 36.68
N VAL A 54 9.24 -1.54 36.94
CA VAL A 54 8.62 -2.36 35.88
C VAL A 54 7.36 -1.69 35.34
N VAL A 55 6.46 -1.23 36.21
CA VAL A 55 5.20 -0.58 35.79
C VAL A 55 5.48 0.72 35.04
N SER A 56 6.44 1.52 35.50
CA SER A 56 6.83 2.74 34.80
C SER A 56 7.50 2.45 33.45
N SER A 57 8.36 1.44 33.34
CA SER A 57 8.96 1.05 32.05
C SER A 57 7.93 0.58 31.01
N LEU A 58 6.85 -0.08 31.47
CA LEU A 58 5.76 -0.51 30.61
C LEU A 58 4.82 0.65 30.23
N ALA A 59 4.55 1.57 31.16
CA ALA A 59 3.64 2.69 30.94
C ALA A 59 4.25 3.81 30.09
N PHE A 60 5.56 4.06 30.20
CA PHE A 60 6.26 5.13 29.48
C PHE A 60 7.04 4.63 28.25
N GLY A 61 7.01 3.32 27.97
CA GLY A 61 7.84 2.72 26.93
C GLY A 61 9.34 2.78 27.27
N VAL A 62 10.17 2.12 26.47
CA VAL A 62 11.63 1.97 26.69
C VAL A 62 12.41 3.29 26.58
N GLY A 63 11.74 4.44 26.55
CA GLY A 63 12.34 5.76 26.33
C GLY A 63 12.35 6.63 27.58
N GLN A 64 13.47 6.62 28.29
CA GLN A 64 13.96 7.68 29.18
C GLN A 64 13.17 7.99 30.46
N PHE A 65 13.69 7.43 31.56
CA PHE A 65 13.53 8.03 32.89
C PHE A 65 14.32 9.33 32.97
N VAL A 66 13.64 10.48 32.95
CA VAL A 66 14.27 11.76 33.29
C VAL A 66 14.14 11.96 34.79
N LEU A 67 15.18 11.59 35.55
CA LEU A 67 15.25 11.95 36.97
C LEU A 67 15.40 13.48 37.09
N PRO A 68 14.62 14.18 37.94
CA PRO A 68 14.72 15.64 38.09
C PRO A 68 15.99 16.09 38.85
N PHE A 69 16.94 15.18 39.08
CA PHE A 69 18.21 15.45 39.75
C PHE A 69 19.35 14.79 38.97
N SER A 70 20.46 15.51 38.84
CA SER A 70 21.67 15.03 38.15
C SER A 70 22.50 14.18 39.12
N VAL A 71 22.69 12.89 38.80
CA VAL A 71 23.56 11.99 39.58
C VAL A 71 24.96 12.04 38.96
N PRO A 72 26.00 12.51 39.67
CA PRO A 72 27.30 12.82 39.07
C PRO A 72 28.08 11.61 38.53
N PHE A 73 27.67 10.38 38.85
CA PHE A 73 28.31 9.14 38.41
C PHE A 73 27.61 8.48 37.20
N PHE A 74 26.40 8.91 36.85
CA PHE A 74 25.75 8.51 35.60
C PHE A 74 26.00 9.59 34.56
N LYS A 75 27.19 9.58 33.94
CA LYS A 75 27.37 10.26 32.66
C LYS A 75 26.78 9.33 31.60
N PRO A 76 25.59 9.61 31.03
CA PRO A 76 25.15 8.88 29.85
C PRO A 76 26.25 9.07 28.80
N ILE A 77 26.89 7.97 28.41
CA ILE A 77 27.67 7.96 27.18
C ILE A 77 26.63 8.27 26.09
N PRO A 78 26.74 9.36 25.35
CA PRO A 78 25.87 9.56 24.20
C PRO A 78 26.24 8.44 23.23
N GLU A 79 25.46 7.35 23.24
CA GLU A 79 25.37 6.54 22.05
C GLU A 79 24.82 7.48 20.99
N ASP A 80 25.63 7.76 19.98
CA ASP A 80 25.16 8.39 18.76
C ASP A 80 24.06 7.47 18.23
N ILE A 81 22.81 7.84 18.52
CA ILE A 81 21.65 7.18 17.96
C ILE A 81 21.72 7.53 16.48
N THR A 82 22.37 6.69 15.68
CA THR A 82 22.30 6.76 14.24
C THR A 82 20.87 6.37 13.88
N LEU A 83 19.94 7.34 13.97
CA LEU A 83 18.65 7.18 13.32
C LEU A 83 18.98 6.88 11.85
N PRO A 84 18.44 5.80 11.28
CA PRO A 84 18.64 5.54 9.86
C PRO A 84 18.18 6.77 9.11
N THR A 85 19.09 7.38 8.34
CA THR A 85 18.72 8.48 7.45
C THR A 85 17.66 7.92 6.51
N PRO A 86 16.44 8.49 6.47
CA PRO A 86 15.38 7.96 5.64
C PRO A 86 15.84 7.92 4.18
N ASP A 87 15.77 6.76 3.54
CA ASP A 87 16.07 6.64 2.11
C ASP A 87 15.10 7.55 1.33
N PRO A 88 15.60 8.55 0.57
CA PRO A 88 14.74 9.43 -0.21
C PRO A 88 14.07 8.72 -1.41
N TRP A 89 14.57 7.54 -1.79
CA TRP A 89 14.05 6.76 -2.91
C TRP A 89 12.85 5.93 -2.48
N ARG A 90 11.74 6.08 -3.21
CA ARG A 90 10.53 5.29 -3.00
C ARG A 90 10.08 4.65 -4.29
N GLU A 91 9.68 3.39 -4.21
CA GLU A 91 9.04 2.73 -5.34
C GLU A 91 7.66 3.33 -5.58
N THR A 92 7.44 3.77 -6.82
CA THR A 92 6.19 4.41 -7.22
C THR A 92 5.96 4.25 -8.72
N ALA A 93 4.77 4.62 -9.17
CA ALA A 93 4.45 4.67 -10.57
C ALA A 93 3.62 5.92 -10.88
N PHE A 94 3.87 6.50 -12.04
CA PHE A 94 3.19 7.68 -12.52
C PHE A 94 2.58 7.41 -13.89
N THR A 95 1.44 8.04 -14.14
CA THR A 95 0.80 8.07 -15.45
C THR A 95 0.90 9.50 -15.99
N GLY A 96 1.31 9.64 -17.24
CA GLY A 96 1.45 10.94 -17.86
C GLY A 96 1.80 10.85 -19.34
N THR A 97 1.88 12.01 -19.99
CA THR A 97 2.30 12.11 -21.38
C THR A 97 3.82 12.19 -21.43
N LEU A 98 4.45 11.29 -22.18
CA LEU A 98 5.90 11.30 -22.35
C LEU A 98 6.31 12.42 -23.33
N GLN A 99 7.25 13.26 -22.91
CA GLN A 99 7.88 14.26 -23.77
C GLN A 99 9.40 14.06 -23.77
N TYR A 100 10.00 14.34 -24.92
CA TYR A 100 11.45 14.33 -25.08
C TYR A 100 11.94 15.75 -25.33
N SER A 101 12.89 16.22 -24.54
CA SER A 101 13.52 17.52 -24.76
C SER A 101 14.80 17.36 -25.54
N GLN A 102 14.83 17.92 -26.76
CA GLN A 102 16.02 17.88 -27.61
C GLN A 102 17.18 18.70 -27.00
N THR A 103 16.88 19.73 -26.22
CA THR A 103 17.89 20.61 -25.61
C THR A 103 18.65 19.93 -24.48
N THR A 104 17.98 19.10 -23.67
CA THR A 104 18.59 18.43 -22.53
C THR A 104 18.90 16.95 -22.79
N GLY A 105 18.38 16.38 -23.87
CA GLY A 105 18.50 14.95 -24.18
C GLY A 105 17.80 14.06 -23.17
N LYS A 106 16.80 14.59 -22.44
CA LYS A 106 16.11 13.88 -21.36
C LYS A 106 14.63 13.69 -21.67
N TYR A 107 14.09 12.60 -21.13
CA TYR A 107 12.68 12.31 -21.14
C TYR A 107 12.01 12.93 -19.91
N TYR A 108 10.80 13.45 -20.11
CA TYR A 108 9.97 14.03 -19.06
C TYR A 108 8.59 13.41 -19.14
N LEU A 109 8.03 13.08 -17.98
CA LEU A 109 6.65 12.64 -17.86
C LEU A 109 5.81 13.82 -17.36
N VAL A 110 4.88 14.28 -18.20
CA VAL A 110 3.94 15.35 -17.85
C VAL A 110 2.68 14.69 -17.27
N THR A 111 2.48 14.82 -15.97
CA THR A 111 1.35 14.23 -15.25
C THR A 111 0.08 15.07 -15.41
N THR A 112 -1.05 14.53 -14.95
CA THR A 112 -2.33 15.26 -14.90
C THR A 112 -2.33 16.44 -13.92
N SER A 113 -1.42 16.46 -12.95
CA SER A 113 -1.18 17.59 -12.06
C SER A 113 -0.39 18.74 -12.73
N SER A 114 -0.09 18.63 -14.03
CA SER A 114 0.78 19.56 -14.77
C SER A 114 2.19 19.63 -14.19
N GLU A 115 2.62 18.57 -13.50
CA GLU A 115 3.99 18.43 -13.01
C GLU A 115 4.82 17.67 -14.05
N ALA A 116 6.05 18.15 -14.27
CA ALA A 116 7.02 17.48 -15.11
C ALA A 116 7.99 16.69 -14.23
N ILE A 117 8.00 15.36 -14.40
CA ILE A 117 8.92 14.46 -13.70
C ILE A 117 10.03 14.08 -14.68
N ALA A 118 11.29 14.29 -14.30
CA ALA A 118 12.42 13.87 -15.12
C ALA A 118 12.56 12.35 -15.06
N LEU A 119 12.71 11.70 -16.22
CA LEU A 119 12.91 10.26 -16.31
C LEU A 119 14.39 9.97 -16.52
N GLU A 120 14.94 9.12 -15.66
CA GLU A 120 16.24 8.49 -15.86
C GLU A 120 15.98 7.08 -16.39
N VAL A 121 16.32 6.89 -17.66
CA VAL A 121 15.99 5.68 -18.42
C VAL A 121 17.26 4.86 -18.56
N PRO A 122 17.32 3.66 -17.97
CA PRO A 122 18.45 2.77 -18.19
C PRO A 122 18.45 2.20 -19.62
N ASP A 123 19.63 1.84 -20.13
CA ASP A 123 19.86 1.48 -21.54
C ASP A 123 19.03 0.30 -22.06
N ASN A 124 18.43 -0.48 -21.15
CA ASN A 124 17.59 -1.63 -21.47
C ASN A 124 16.13 -1.27 -21.80
N ILE A 125 15.73 0.00 -21.70
CA ILE A 125 14.35 0.46 -21.93
C ILE A 125 14.34 1.52 -23.04
N ASP A 126 13.66 1.21 -24.15
CA ASP A 126 13.44 2.18 -25.22
C ASP A 126 12.11 2.92 -25.05
N LEU A 127 12.18 4.23 -24.80
CA LEU A 127 11.02 5.11 -24.70
C LEU A 127 10.72 5.91 -25.97
N SER A 128 11.55 5.79 -27.01
CA SER A 128 11.44 6.60 -28.23
C SER A 128 10.07 6.42 -28.92
N GLY A 129 9.55 5.20 -28.97
CA GLY A 129 8.26 4.87 -29.57
C GLY A 129 7.03 5.37 -28.79
N PHE A 130 7.23 5.87 -27.56
CA PHE A 130 6.15 6.36 -26.70
C PHE A 130 6.09 7.88 -26.58
N VAL A 131 7.00 8.61 -27.23
CA VAL A 131 7.02 10.07 -27.18
C VAL A 131 5.71 10.63 -27.75
N GLY A 132 5.08 11.54 -27.00
CA GLY A 132 3.78 12.14 -27.30
C GLY A 132 2.58 11.30 -26.87
N ARG A 133 2.78 10.10 -26.33
CA ARG A 133 1.70 9.21 -25.86
C ARG A 133 1.60 9.21 -24.35
N ARG A 134 0.41 8.87 -23.85
CA ARG A 134 0.20 8.61 -22.42
C ARG A 134 0.73 7.23 -22.04
N ILE A 135 1.72 7.22 -21.15
CA ILE A 135 2.33 6.01 -20.62
C ILE A 135 2.13 5.89 -19.11
N PHE A 136 2.24 4.66 -18.64
CA PHE A 136 2.42 4.29 -17.25
C PHE A 136 3.88 3.93 -17.04
N ALA A 137 4.60 4.69 -16.21
CA ALA A 137 6.01 4.48 -15.89
C ALA A 137 6.15 4.13 -14.40
N ALA A 138 6.82 3.02 -14.10
CA ALA A 138 7.09 2.54 -12.75
C ALA A 138 8.59 2.54 -12.46
N GLY A 139 8.95 2.78 -11.20
CA GLY A 139 10.34 2.73 -10.77
C GLY A 139 10.62 3.42 -9.44
N LYS A 140 11.87 3.83 -9.22
CA LYS A 140 12.30 4.49 -7.99
C LYS A 140 12.23 6.00 -8.16
N TYR A 141 11.41 6.66 -7.36
CA TYR A 141 11.23 8.10 -7.39
C TYR A 141 11.93 8.76 -6.21
N ASN A 142 12.69 9.81 -6.52
CA ASN A 142 13.26 10.70 -5.54
C ASN A 142 12.45 12.01 -5.52
N LYS A 143 11.75 12.26 -4.41
CA LYS A 143 10.90 13.44 -4.25
C LYS A 143 11.68 14.75 -4.29
N SER A 144 12.90 14.77 -3.76
CA SER A 144 13.76 15.97 -3.70
C SER A 144 14.29 16.34 -5.08
N ALA A 145 14.70 15.34 -5.86
CA ALA A 145 15.23 15.53 -7.22
C ALA A 145 14.15 15.54 -8.31
N ARG A 146 12.90 15.22 -7.98
CA ARG A 146 11.77 15.02 -8.93
C ARG A 146 12.16 14.15 -10.12
N THR A 147 12.91 13.09 -9.82
CA THR A 147 13.48 12.18 -10.82
C THR A 147 12.96 10.78 -10.55
N LEU A 148 12.47 10.12 -11.60
CA LEU A 148 12.03 8.74 -11.60
C LEU A 148 13.04 7.91 -12.39
N VAL A 149 13.73 6.99 -11.70
CA VAL A 149 14.55 5.96 -12.35
C VAL A 149 13.59 4.87 -12.83
N VAL A 150 13.42 4.77 -14.13
CA VAL A 150 12.41 3.92 -14.77
C VAL A 150 12.87 2.46 -14.73
N SER A 151 12.00 1.58 -14.22
CA SER A 151 12.19 0.12 -14.26
C SER A 151 11.26 -0.57 -15.25
N ASP A 152 10.05 -0.04 -15.47
CA ASP A 152 9.10 -0.52 -16.48
C ASP A 152 8.30 0.67 -17.03
N ALA A 153 7.95 0.60 -18.31
CA ALA A 153 7.13 1.60 -18.98
C ALA A 153 6.18 0.95 -19.98
N ARG A 154 4.90 1.29 -19.91
CA ARG A 154 3.86 0.71 -20.75
C ARG A 154 2.96 1.78 -21.35
N ASN A 155 2.56 1.57 -22.60
CA ASN A 155 1.54 2.42 -23.23
C ASN A 155 0.18 2.16 -22.59
N THR A 156 -0.54 3.24 -22.26
CA THR A 156 -1.91 3.16 -21.73
C THR A 156 -2.97 3.45 -22.78
N GLU A 157 -2.57 3.95 -23.96
CA GLU A 157 -3.49 4.24 -25.05
C GLU A 157 -3.78 2.98 -25.87
N LEU A 158 -5.06 2.60 -25.92
CA LEU A 158 -5.58 1.47 -26.70
C LEU A 158 -6.06 1.88 -28.10
N LEU A 159 -5.56 2.99 -28.65
CA LEU A 159 -5.98 3.42 -29.98
C LEU A 159 -5.43 2.47 -31.06
N PRO A 160 -6.24 2.09 -32.06
CA PRO A 160 -5.78 1.27 -33.17
C PRO A 160 -4.68 2.01 -33.95
N LYS A 161 -3.59 1.29 -34.26
CA LYS A 161 -2.41 1.83 -34.95
C LYS A 161 -2.70 2.35 -36.37
N SER A 162 -3.84 1.96 -36.95
CA SER A 162 -4.29 2.40 -38.27
C SER A 162 -5.72 2.94 -38.17
N PRO A 163 -6.02 4.10 -38.78
CA PRO A 163 -7.39 4.53 -38.98
C PRO A 163 -8.10 3.49 -39.86
N ASN A 164 -9.31 3.08 -39.46
CA ASN A 164 -10.17 2.28 -40.32
C ASN A 164 -10.70 3.21 -41.42
N PRO A 165 -10.40 2.98 -42.71
CA PRO A 165 -10.93 3.84 -43.76
C PRO A 165 -12.45 3.77 -43.74
N LEU A 166 -13.10 4.94 -43.69
CA LEU A 166 -14.54 5.00 -43.89
C LEU A 166 -14.85 4.51 -45.31
N PRO A 167 -15.84 3.60 -45.48
CA PRO A 167 -16.26 3.17 -46.79
C PRO A 167 -16.79 4.39 -47.55
N THR A 168 -15.95 4.95 -48.42
CA THR A 168 -16.35 6.06 -49.28
C THR A 168 -17.01 5.44 -50.49
N VAL A 169 -18.33 5.54 -50.60
CA VAL A 169 -19.03 5.19 -51.83
C VAL A 169 -18.62 6.20 -52.89
N SER A 170 -17.92 5.74 -53.93
CA SER A 170 -17.67 6.57 -55.11
C SER A 170 -19.02 6.94 -55.71
N PRO A 171 -19.29 8.22 -56.03
CA PRO A 171 -20.51 8.58 -56.73
C PRO A 171 -20.56 7.81 -58.05
N SER A 172 -21.68 7.14 -58.31
CA SER A 172 -21.94 6.52 -59.62
C SER A 172 -21.97 7.63 -60.68
N PRO A 173 -21.30 7.48 -61.83
CA PRO A 173 -21.45 8.44 -62.91
C PRO A 173 -22.92 8.46 -63.32
N SER A 174 -23.56 9.62 -63.16
CA SER A 174 -24.88 9.88 -63.73
C SER A 174 -24.71 9.99 -65.23
N GLU A 175 -25.44 9.18 -65.99
CA GLU A 175 -25.46 9.30 -67.46
C GLU A 175 -25.91 10.72 -67.83
N SER A 176 -25.08 11.41 -68.62
CA SER A 176 -25.40 12.73 -69.16
C SER A 176 -26.54 12.57 -70.17
N PRO A 177 -27.62 13.35 -70.09
CA PRO A 177 -28.70 13.26 -71.06
C PRO A 177 -28.15 13.61 -72.46
N THR A 178 -28.28 12.67 -73.39
CA THR A 178 -27.97 12.87 -74.81
C THR A 178 -28.88 13.98 -75.35
N PRO A 179 -28.35 15.02 -76.01
CA PRO A 179 -29.19 16.07 -76.59
C PRO A 179 -30.10 15.45 -77.66
N SER A 180 -31.41 15.62 -77.49
CA SER A 180 -32.41 15.24 -78.48
C SER A 180 -32.32 16.20 -79.64
N GLU A 181 -31.92 15.71 -80.81
CA GLU A 181 -32.01 16.47 -82.06
C GLU A 181 -33.48 16.83 -82.32
N THR A 182 -33.75 18.14 -82.38
CA THR A 182 -35.06 18.68 -82.74
C THR A 182 -35.12 18.72 -84.27
N PRO A 183 -36.08 18.04 -84.93
CA PRO A 183 -36.21 18.12 -86.38
C PRO A 183 -36.67 19.53 -86.77
N THR A 184 -35.97 20.11 -87.75
CA THR A 184 -36.35 21.39 -88.36
C THR A 184 -37.34 21.09 -89.50
N PRO A 185 -38.54 21.71 -89.53
CA PRO A 185 -39.48 21.56 -90.64
C PRO A 185 -39.08 22.41 -91.85
N GLU A 186 -39.30 21.87 -93.05
CA GLU A 186 -39.17 22.52 -94.37
C GLU A 186 -40.14 23.68 -94.60
#